data_AF-A0A1I0E0V7-F1
#
_entry.id   AF-A0A1I0E0V7-F1
#
_cell.length_a   1.000
_cell.length_b   1.000
_cell.length_c   1.000
_cell.angle_alpha   90.00
_cell.angle_beta   90.00
_cell.angle_gamma   90.00
#
_symmetry.space_group_name_H-M   'P 1'
#
loop_
_entity.id
_entity.type
_entity.pdbx_description
1 polymer ?
#
loop_
_entity_poly.entity_id
_entity_poly.type
_entity_poly.pdbx_seq_one_letter_code
_entity_poly.pdbx_strand_id
1 'polypeptide(L)'
;MNEGWDGYSRLTRTQIIARLRRSGLEVHREGQDFGEASERGRSENTRAGKPPTETSLAGRRKAGRAAGEGVAAAGLRVPERTGRMAERGASAVEPGLDGRRGTEKGERAAGLSVPERTGRLAEHGASAVEQSRSERGVVGEGEGAAGSAPSAADPGGGANRTGMFRQRYRIRVYDLAVLEMVPLGAGVGIAVQGGGGGGLPGFGTGLGLPGVISASATGLVTASAGPTAGPPRLYPGDRRGAWGTRLETAVRALYSLGLDSGEVILAALGERRYAVEAVTPLLPAADGSPPPEPYRAAALAQARALAEEQPGRPGLLLGMDPELLLLREETGRVVPAARYLPMDGVAGCDAGPPGTRGAFPVAELRPAPRRTPRALLAQLRSAAAEADRLTPRSLGWRAGGMPLPGWPLGGHLHFSGAVLTAPLLRALDNYLALPLMLLEDGRAAARRPRYGVLGDFRRQPYGGFEYRTLPSFMISPVIAEGAVHLAHLIVSRYEHLKARPLDRDDLHAAYARGDKTPLRPAFAPLAAQLRALPGYDAAAPFIEPLLAMIAAEQTWDESRNIRDAWRG
;
A
#
# COMPACT_ATOMS: atom_id res chain seq x y z
N MET A 1 9.25 18.32 6.65
CA MET A 1 9.67 17.29 5.68
C MET A 1 10.91 16.49 6.15
N ASN A 2 11.37 16.61 7.41
CA ASN A 2 12.59 15.89 7.88
C ASN A 2 12.33 14.52 8.54
N GLU A 3 11.08 14.18 8.90
CA GLU A 3 10.79 12.95 9.64
C GLU A 3 11.14 11.65 8.88
N GLY A 4 10.98 11.63 7.55
CA GLY A 4 11.32 10.46 6.72
C GLY A 4 12.82 10.18 6.66
N TRP A 5 13.65 11.22 6.63
CA TRP A 5 15.11 11.07 6.67
C TRP A 5 15.61 10.68 8.05
N ASP A 6 15.08 11.29 9.12
CA ASP A 6 15.42 10.92 10.49
C ASP A 6 15.08 9.45 10.77
N GLY A 7 14.01 8.94 10.17
CA GLY A 7 13.67 7.51 10.20
C GLY A 7 14.66 6.66 9.42
N TYR A 8 14.91 7.00 8.14
CA TYR A 8 15.80 6.24 7.26
C TYR A 8 17.25 6.19 7.73
N SER A 9 17.81 7.32 8.19
CA SER A 9 19.20 7.43 8.65
C SER A 9 19.51 6.57 9.88
N ARG A 10 18.49 6.15 10.63
CA ARG A 10 18.61 5.24 11.78
C ARG A 10 18.51 3.77 11.40
N LEU A 11 18.17 3.46 10.15
CA LEU A 11 18.05 2.08 9.68
C LEU A 11 19.44 1.53 9.36
N THR A 12 19.77 0.39 9.97
CA THR A 12 20.89 -0.42 9.52
C THR A 12 20.62 -1.00 8.13
N ARG A 13 21.68 -1.35 7.40
CA ARG A 13 21.56 -2.09 6.12
C ARG A 13 20.66 -3.32 6.23
N THR A 14 20.76 -4.08 7.33
CA THR A 14 19.91 -5.24 7.59
C THR A 14 18.43 -4.87 7.70
N GLN A 15 18.11 -3.76 8.38
CA GLN A 15 16.74 -3.25 8.48
C GLN A 15 16.19 -2.79 7.14
N ILE A 16 16.99 -2.06 6.34
CA ILE A 16 16.63 -1.65 4.97
C ILE A 16 16.26 -2.86 4.12
N ILE A 17 17.15 -3.86 4.05
CA ILE A 17 16.93 -5.09 3.26
C ILE A 17 15.66 -5.82 3.74
N ALA A 18 15.49 -5.94 5.06
CA ALA A 18 14.33 -6.62 5.62
C ALA A 18 13.02 -5.89 5.31
N ARG A 19 13.03 -4.55 5.28
CA ARG A 19 11.86 -3.71 4.96
C ARG A 19 11.46 -3.80 3.49
N LEU A 20 12.44 -3.77 2.59
CA LEU A 20 12.23 -4.01 1.16
C LEU A 20 11.63 -5.40 0.92
N ARG A 21 12.17 -6.45 1.53
CA ARG A 21 11.66 -7.83 1.38
C ARG A 21 10.25 -8.02 1.92
N ARG A 22 9.93 -7.42 3.07
CA ARG A 22 8.55 -7.43 3.62
C ARG A 22 7.56 -6.74 2.68
N SER A 23 8.04 -5.74 1.95
CA SER A 23 7.31 -5.08 0.88
C SER A 23 7.40 -5.86 -0.44
N GLY A 24 7.61 -7.18 -0.42
CA GLY A 24 7.59 -8.02 -1.62
C GLY A 24 8.67 -7.70 -2.67
N LEU A 25 9.71 -6.94 -2.32
CA LEU A 25 10.79 -6.56 -3.23
C LEU A 25 11.96 -7.54 -3.11
N GLU A 26 12.50 -7.94 -4.26
CA GLU A 26 13.78 -8.65 -4.29
C GLU A 26 14.94 -7.67 -4.04
N VAL A 27 15.97 -8.10 -3.33
CA VAL A 27 17.14 -7.27 -2.98
C VAL A 27 18.41 -8.04 -3.28
N HIS A 28 19.33 -7.43 -4.02
CA HIS A 28 20.55 -8.10 -4.46
C HIS A 28 21.57 -8.21 -3.31
N ARG A 29 22.12 -9.42 -3.08
CA ARG A 29 23.04 -9.71 -1.96
C ARG A 29 24.36 -8.91 -2.03
N GLU A 30 24.78 -8.49 -3.22
CA GLU A 30 26.04 -7.75 -3.44
C GLU A 30 25.86 -6.23 -3.54
N GLY A 31 24.66 -5.68 -3.32
CA GLY A 31 24.44 -4.22 -3.37
C GLY A 31 25.32 -3.51 -2.35
N GLN A 32 26.37 -2.82 -2.81
CA GLN A 32 27.42 -2.24 -1.97
C GLN A 32 27.00 -0.95 -1.24
N ASP A 33 25.94 -0.26 -1.68
CA ASP A 33 25.64 1.11 -1.24
C ASP A 33 24.21 1.29 -0.67
N PHE A 34 23.80 0.46 0.29
CA PHE A 34 22.68 0.81 1.16
C PHE A 34 23.20 1.66 2.33
N GLY A 35 23.38 2.95 2.06
CA GLY A 35 23.57 4.02 3.05
C GLY A 35 24.42 3.67 4.29
N GLU A 36 25.74 3.54 4.15
CA GLU A 36 26.65 3.77 5.28
C GLU A 36 26.84 5.29 5.45
N ALA A 37 25.87 5.94 6.08
CA ALA A 37 26.04 7.31 6.54
C ALA A 37 26.85 7.31 7.85
N SER A 38 28.19 7.46 7.74
CA SER A 38 29.21 7.78 8.79
C SER A 38 30.36 6.79 8.70
N GLU A 39 31.49 7.11 8.06
CA GLU A 39 32.65 7.62 8.82
C GLU A 39 33.47 8.71 8.10
N ARG A 40 33.27 8.95 6.80
CA ARG A 40 34.12 9.90 6.03
C ARG A 40 33.84 11.39 6.28
N GLY A 41 32.74 11.73 6.96
CA GLY A 41 32.38 13.11 7.27
C GLY A 41 32.88 13.64 8.62
N ARG A 42 33.51 12.81 9.46
CA ARG A 42 34.00 13.23 10.79
C ARG A 42 35.50 13.53 10.87
N SER A 43 36.32 13.12 9.89
CA SER A 43 37.78 13.26 9.99
C SER A 43 38.37 14.54 9.40
N GLU A 44 37.58 15.41 8.77
CA GLU A 44 38.11 16.62 8.11
C GLU A 44 37.82 17.94 8.82
N ASN A 45 37.21 17.94 10.02
CA ASN A 45 36.92 19.20 10.74
C ASN A 45 37.52 19.32 12.14
N THR A 46 38.54 18.53 12.47
CA THR A 46 39.32 18.67 13.70
C THR A 46 40.79 18.94 13.42
N ARG A 47 41.10 20.05 12.72
CA ARG A 47 42.47 20.60 12.75
C ARG A 47 42.55 22.08 12.35
N ALA A 48 42.12 22.98 13.23
CA ALA A 48 42.77 24.28 13.47
C ALA A 48 41.99 25.09 14.51
N GLY A 49 42.51 25.17 15.72
CA GLY A 49 41.97 26.02 16.77
C GLY A 49 42.97 26.15 17.91
N LYS A 50 44.02 26.95 17.70
CA LYS A 50 44.89 27.45 18.79
C LYS A 50 44.07 28.46 19.61
N PRO A 51 44.05 28.40 20.95
CA PRO A 51 43.36 29.40 21.76
C PRO A 51 44.24 30.66 21.88
N PRO A 52 43.67 31.88 21.87
CA PRO A 52 44.39 33.05 22.31
C PRO A 52 44.30 33.17 23.84
N THR A 53 45.46 33.52 24.40
CA THR A 53 45.76 33.82 25.79
C THR A 53 45.05 35.06 26.31
N GLU A 54 44.68 35.02 27.59
CA GLU A 54 44.26 36.16 28.40
C GLU A 54 45.33 37.26 28.44
N THR A 55 44.89 38.52 28.37
CA THR A 55 45.57 39.60 29.11
C THR A 55 44.57 40.68 29.46
N SER A 56 44.58 41.03 30.74
CA SER A 56 43.79 42.07 31.39
C SER A 56 44.06 43.47 30.86
N LEU A 57 43.06 44.35 30.88
CA LEU A 57 43.26 45.71 31.42
C LEU A 57 41.94 46.40 31.75
N ALA A 58 42.01 47.13 32.85
CA ALA A 58 40.92 47.67 33.64
C ALA A 58 40.32 48.99 33.11
N GLY A 59 39.08 49.25 33.54
CA GLY A 59 38.66 50.58 33.96
C GLY A 59 37.59 51.28 33.11
N ARG A 60 36.37 51.41 33.65
CA ARG A 60 35.88 52.65 34.31
C ARG A 60 34.37 52.60 34.55
N ARG A 61 34.00 53.12 35.72
CA ARG A 61 32.64 53.33 36.24
C ARG A 61 31.96 54.56 35.60
N LYS A 62 30.62 54.50 35.46
CA LYS A 62 29.61 55.53 35.82
C LYS A 62 28.24 54.97 35.41
N ALA A 63 27.33 54.59 36.33
CA ALA A 63 26.47 55.42 37.17
C ALA A 63 25.52 56.35 36.37
N GLY A 64 24.23 56.00 36.38
CA GLY A 64 23.11 56.81 35.92
C GLY A 64 21.79 56.13 36.30
N ARG A 65 21.18 56.63 37.38
CA ARG A 65 19.96 56.15 38.05
C ARG A 65 18.93 57.30 37.96
N ALA A 66 17.68 57.01 37.58
CA ALA A 66 16.43 57.70 37.95
C ALA A 66 15.30 57.05 37.12
N ALA A 67 14.31 56.35 37.71
CA ALA A 67 13.15 56.88 38.45
C ALA A 67 12.15 57.60 37.51
N GLY A 68 10.85 57.32 37.51
CA GLY A 68 10.07 56.44 38.38
C GLY A 68 8.58 56.43 38.01
N GLU A 69 7.82 55.77 38.90
CA GLU A 69 6.39 55.95 39.24
C GLU A 69 5.37 55.54 38.16
N GLY A 70 4.46 54.60 38.40
CA GLY A 70 3.47 54.51 39.49
C GLY A 70 2.08 54.72 38.83
N VAL A 71 0.94 54.13 39.19
CA VAL A 71 0.41 53.52 40.41
C VAL A 71 -0.87 52.74 40.02
N ALA A 72 -1.12 51.62 40.73
CA ALA A 72 -2.36 51.04 41.29
C ALA A 72 -3.77 51.54 40.83
N ALA A 73 -4.91 50.91 41.08
CA ALA A 73 -5.43 49.61 41.53
C ALA A 73 -6.96 49.82 41.68
N ALA A 74 -7.77 48.77 41.51
CA ALA A 74 -9.12 48.54 42.08
C ALA A 74 -9.80 47.49 41.18
N GLY A 75 -10.36 46.36 41.63
CA GLY A 75 -10.96 46.03 42.91
C GLY A 75 -12.46 46.37 42.88
N LEU A 76 -13.32 45.37 42.62
CA LEU A 76 -14.53 45.02 43.42
C LEU A 76 -15.58 44.18 42.64
N ARG A 77 -15.98 43.10 43.31
CA ARG A 77 -17.36 42.61 43.57
C ARG A 77 -18.18 41.84 42.52
N VAL A 78 -18.31 40.56 42.87
CA VAL A 78 -19.49 39.67 42.85
C VAL A 78 -20.83 40.38 43.18
N PRO A 79 -21.96 39.83 42.68
CA PRO A 79 -23.00 39.41 43.62
C PRO A 79 -23.53 37.98 43.35
N GLU A 80 -23.64 37.21 44.43
CA GLU A 80 -24.58 36.10 44.58
C GLU A 80 -25.96 36.65 45.01
N ARG A 81 -27.03 35.97 44.58
CA ARG A 81 -28.34 35.83 45.27
C ARG A 81 -29.07 34.65 44.60
N THR A 82 -29.19 33.48 45.23
CA THR A 82 -30.16 33.00 46.24
C THR A 82 -31.63 32.91 45.82
N GLY A 83 -32.21 31.71 45.95
CA GLY A 83 -33.66 31.43 46.08
C GLY A 83 -34.03 29.99 45.69
N ARG A 84 -34.05 29.01 46.63
CA ARG A 84 -35.22 28.39 47.32
C ARG A 84 -36.19 27.62 46.41
N MET A 85 -36.28 26.28 46.52
CA MET A 85 -37.07 25.44 47.46
C MET A 85 -38.55 25.20 47.06
N ALA A 86 -38.90 23.93 46.80
CA ALA A 86 -40.15 23.17 47.12
C ALA A 86 -40.23 21.96 46.15
N GLU A 87 -40.01 20.69 46.52
CA GLU A 87 -40.82 19.75 47.34
C GLU A 87 -42.30 19.55 46.91
N ARG A 88 -42.61 18.28 46.56
CA ARG A 88 -43.87 17.47 46.60
C ARG A 88 -43.78 16.45 45.44
N GLY A 89 -44.02 15.14 45.52
CA GLY A 89 -44.48 14.16 46.52
C GLY A 89 -44.79 12.87 45.71
N ALA A 90 -44.12 11.74 45.99
CA ALA A 90 -44.69 10.50 46.54
C ALA A 90 -45.97 9.91 45.88
N SER A 91 -45.85 8.70 45.31
CA SER A 91 -46.69 7.48 45.50
C SER A 91 -46.37 6.49 44.35
N ALA A 92 -45.67 5.36 44.50
CA ALA A 92 -46.02 4.11 45.21
C ALA A 92 -47.39 3.53 44.81
N VAL A 93 -47.41 2.49 43.96
CA VAL A 93 -48.34 1.33 44.00
C VAL A 93 -47.69 0.12 43.29
N GLU A 94 -47.24 -0.85 44.09
CA GLU A 94 -47.37 -2.31 43.88
C GLU A 94 -48.31 -2.81 45.02
N PRO A 95 -48.82 -4.08 45.11
CA PRO A 95 -48.38 -5.33 44.47
C PRO A 95 -49.51 -6.34 44.08
N GLY A 96 -49.12 -7.52 43.61
CA GLY A 96 -49.90 -8.78 43.73
C GLY A 96 -49.67 -9.73 42.53
N LEU A 97 -48.81 -10.75 42.61
CA LEU A 97 -48.89 -12.06 43.30
C LEU A 97 -49.47 -13.20 42.44
N ASP A 98 -48.85 -14.37 42.65
CA ASP A 98 -49.19 -15.75 42.26
C ASP A 98 -48.72 -16.22 40.86
N GLY A 99 -47.99 -17.32 40.65
CA GLY A 99 -47.52 -18.40 41.51
C GLY A 99 -47.44 -19.72 40.71
N ARG A 100 -46.54 -20.64 41.14
CA ARG A 100 -46.30 -22.07 40.74
C ARG A 100 -45.09 -22.29 39.81
N ARG A 101 -43.95 -22.81 40.31
CA ARG A 101 -43.57 -24.23 40.65
C ARG A 101 -43.65 -25.15 39.44
N GLY A 102 -42.71 -26.05 39.11
CA GLY A 102 -41.40 -26.56 39.56
C GLY A 102 -40.86 -27.37 38.35
N THR A 103 -39.69 -27.98 38.25
CA THR A 103 -38.91 -28.80 39.19
C THR A 103 -37.54 -29.11 38.56
N GLU A 104 -36.49 -29.03 39.39
CA GLU A 104 -35.36 -29.97 39.59
C GLU A 104 -34.80 -30.87 38.47
N LYS A 105 -33.45 -30.82 38.32
CA LYS A 105 -32.43 -31.89 38.58
C LYS A 105 -31.14 -31.51 37.83
N GLY A 106 -29.99 -31.30 38.51
CA GLY A 106 -28.98 -32.33 38.84
C GLY A 106 -28.07 -32.54 37.61
N GLU A 107 -26.75 -32.40 37.59
CA GLU A 107 -25.65 -32.93 38.42
C GLU A 107 -24.34 -32.20 38.00
N ARG A 108 -23.39 -31.86 38.90
CA ARG A 108 -22.05 -32.50 39.10
C ARG A 108 -21.32 -32.89 37.79
N ALA A 109 -20.03 -32.65 37.52
CA ALA A 109 -18.83 -32.36 38.32
C ALA A 109 -17.66 -31.92 37.38
N ALA A 110 -16.57 -31.41 37.98
CA ALA A 110 -15.14 -31.52 37.62
C ALA A 110 -14.71 -31.32 36.15
N GLY A 111 -13.80 -30.41 35.79
CA GLY A 111 -12.42 -30.32 36.25
C GLY A 111 -11.45 -30.68 35.10
N LEU A 112 -10.34 -29.94 34.99
CA LEU A 112 -9.09 -30.23 34.24
C LEU A 112 -8.86 -29.62 32.84
N SER A 113 -7.93 -28.64 32.85
CA SER A 113 -6.72 -28.43 32.02
C SER A 113 -6.66 -28.76 30.51
N VAL A 114 -6.22 -27.75 29.74
CA VAL A 114 -5.52 -27.74 28.43
C VAL A 114 -4.15 -28.48 28.56
N PRO A 115 -3.49 -29.15 27.56
CA PRO A 115 -3.31 -28.73 26.15
C PRO A 115 -3.16 -29.87 25.08
N GLU A 116 -2.79 -29.44 23.85
CA GLU A 116 -2.15 -30.19 22.74
C GLU A 116 -2.99 -31.12 21.84
N ARG A 117 -3.12 -30.73 20.55
CA ARG A 117 -3.08 -31.65 19.41
C ARG A 117 -2.72 -30.93 18.11
N THR A 118 -1.42 -30.88 17.83
CA THR A 118 -0.87 -30.91 16.47
C THR A 118 -0.65 -32.37 16.07
N GLY A 119 -1.09 -32.78 14.89
CA GLY A 119 -0.60 -34.01 14.27
C GLY A 119 -1.57 -34.71 13.30
N ARG A 120 -1.15 -34.72 12.03
CA ARG A 120 -1.56 -35.62 10.93
C ARG A 120 -2.85 -35.27 10.20
N LEU A 121 -2.67 -34.73 8.98
CA LEU A 121 -3.20 -35.30 7.73
C LEU A 121 -2.56 -34.52 6.56
N ALA A 122 -1.32 -34.89 6.24
CA ALA A 122 -0.82 -34.82 4.88
C ALA A 122 -0.92 -36.23 4.31
N GLU A 123 -1.09 -36.33 2.99
CA GLU A 123 -1.25 -37.56 2.19
C GLU A 123 -2.71 -38.02 2.03
N HIS A 124 -3.35 -37.53 0.96
CA HIS A 124 -3.95 -38.30 -0.12
C HIS A 124 -4.96 -37.43 -0.88
N GLY A 125 -4.88 -37.42 -2.22
CA GLY A 125 -6.00 -36.92 -3.04
C GLY A 125 -5.66 -36.10 -4.28
N ALA A 126 -4.53 -36.34 -4.95
CA ALA A 126 -4.48 -36.12 -6.40
C ALA A 126 -5.00 -37.40 -7.08
N SER A 127 -6.08 -37.26 -7.86
CA SER A 127 -6.47 -38.04 -9.04
C SER A 127 -7.97 -38.36 -9.05
N ALA A 128 -8.69 -37.73 -9.98
CA ALA A 128 -9.86 -38.30 -10.68
C ALA A 128 -10.29 -37.29 -11.78
N VAL A 129 -9.58 -37.33 -12.90
CA VAL A 129 -10.09 -36.88 -14.21
C VAL A 129 -10.23 -38.13 -15.06
N GLU A 130 -11.45 -38.55 -15.28
CA GLU A 130 -11.92 -39.54 -16.26
C GLU A 130 -13.42 -39.23 -16.41
N GLN A 131 -14.09 -39.24 -17.56
CA GLN A 131 -13.86 -39.80 -18.88
C GLN A 131 -14.80 -39.04 -19.84
N SER A 132 -14.37 -38.83 -21.08
CA SER A 132 -15.31 -38.77 -22.20
C SER A 132 -14.74 -39.60 -23.34
N ARG A 133 -15.47 -40.68 -23.64
CA ARG A 133 -15.29 -41.62 -24.74
C ARG A 133 -15.21 -40.92 -26.10
N SER A 134 -14.34 -41.40 -26.97
CA SER A 134 -14.70 -41.64 -28.37
C SER A 134 -13.91 -42.81 -28.95
N GLU A 135 -14.66 -43.77 -29.46
CA GLU A 135 -14.25 -45.00 -30.13
C GLU A 135 -13.47 -44.72 -31.42
N ARG A 136 -12.43 -45.53 -31.71
CA ARG A 136 -12.24 -46.27 -32.98
C ARG A 136 -10.87 -46.95 -33.09
N GLY A 137 -10.88 -48.21 -33.55
CA GLY A 137 -9.85 -48.85 -34.38
C GLY A 137 -8.60 -49.39 -33.67
N VAL A 138 -8.46 -50.69 -33.39
CA VAL A 138 -8.01 -51.78 -34.29
C VAL A 138 -6.48 -51.83 -34.49
N VAL A 139 -5.90 -52.88 -33.90
CA VAL A 139 -4.72 -53.71 -34.31
C VAL A 139 -3.30 -53.18 -34.10
N GLY A 140 -2.45 -54.03 -33.51
CA GLY A 140 -1.01 -54.02 -33.76
C GLY A 140 -0.15 -54.53 -32.62
N GLU A 141 0.26 -55.80 -32.71
CA GLU A 141 1.22 -56.53 -31.88
C GLU A 141 2.63 -55.89 -31.88
N GLY A 142 3.48 -56.25 -30.90
CA GLY A 142 4.92 -56.02 -31.00
C GLY A 142 5.68 -56.12 -29.67
N GLU A 143 6.09 -57.33 -29.30
CA GLU A 143 7.10 -57.65 -28.30
C GLU A 143 8.48 -57.03 -28.65
N GLY A 144 9.36 -56.82 -27.66
CA GLY A 144 10.77 -56.53 -27.97
C GLY A 144 11.66 -55.99 -26.85
N ALA A 145 12.05 -56.89 -25.94
CA ALA A 145 13.31 -57.04 -25.22
C ALA A 145 14.31 -55.87 -24.98
N ALA A 146 14.70 -55.84 -23.70
CA ALA A 146 15.94 -55.40 -23.04
C ALA A 146 17.25 -55.27 -23.85
N GLY A 147 18.05 -54.27 -23.46
CA GLY A 147 19.48 -54.16 -23.77
C GLY A 147 20.20 -53.23 -22.77
N SER A 148 21.25 -53.76 -22.14
CA SER A 148 21.98 -53.28 -20.96
C SER A 148 23.03 -52.19 -21.24
N ALA A 149 23.26 -51.29 -20.24
CA ALA A 149 24.48 -50.60 -19.73
C ALA A 149 25.75 -50.40 -20.63
N PRO A 150 26.64 -49.37 -20.45
CA PRO A 150 27.17 -48.92 -19.15
C PRO A 150 27.64 -47.44 -19.00
N SER A 151 28.17 -47.14 -17.80
CA SER A 151 28.73 -45.89 -17.30
C SER A 151 30.20 -45.66 -17.69
N ALA A 152 30.61 -44.38 -17.79
CA ALA A 152 31.94 -43.77 -17.53
C ALA A 152 32.00 -42.46 -18.35
N ALA A 153 32.63 -41.34 -17.99
CA ALA A 153 33.37 -40.87 -16.83
C ALA A 153 33.44 -39.33 -16.96
N ASP A 154 33.66 -38.67 -15.83
CA ASP A 154 33.95 -37.25 -15.68
C ASP A 154 35.29 -36.86 -16.33
N PRO A 155 35.39 -35.65 -16.91
CA PRO A 155 36.50 -34.80 -16.48
C PRO A 155 36.06 -33.33 -16.26
N GLY A 156 36.00 -32.95 -14.98
CA GLY A 156 36.87 -31.95 -14.37
C GLY A 156 37.22 -30.71 -15.21
N GLY A 157 36.62 -29.58 -14.87
CA GLY A 157 37.00 -28.27 -15.41
C GLY A 157 36.10 -27.15 -14.91
N GLY A 158 36.10 -26.92 -13.60
CA GLY A 158 35.36 -25.82 -12.96
C GLY A 158 35.84 -24.46 -13.44
N ALA A 159 35.10 -23.86 -14.38
CA ALA A 159 35.19 -22.45 -14.72
C ALA A 159 33.92 -21.74 -14.24
N ASN A 160 34.12 -20.92 -13.22
CA ASN A 160 33.18 -20.01 -12.58
C ASN A 160 32.45 -19.13 -13.61
N ARG A 161 31.31 -19.59 -14.14
CA ARG A 161 30.43 -18.85 -15.05
C ARG A 161 29.17 -18.43 -14.30
N THR A 162 29.18 -17.28 -13.63
CA THR A 162 27.93 -16.58 -13.25
C THR A 162 28.11 -15.07 -13.11
N GLY A 163 28.98 -14.46 -13.92
CA GLY A 163 28.87 -13.03 -14.23
C GLY A 163 27.76 -12.80 -15.25
N MET A 164 26.50 -13.09 -14.91
CA MET A 164 25.38 -12.77 -15.82
C MET A 164 25.33 -11.25 -16.00
N PHE A 165 25.49 -10.79 -17.23
CA PHE A 165 25.24 -9.40 -17.62
C PHE A 165 23.80 -9.01 -17.24
N ARG A 166 23.64 -8.31 -16.12
CA ARG A 166 22.34 -7.82 -15.67
C ARG A 166 22.20 -6.36 -16.06
N GLN A 167 21.21 -6.08 -16.90
CA GLN A 167 20.84 -4.72 -17.25
C GLN A 167 20.44 -3.97 -15.97
N ARG A 168 21.12 -2.86 -15.69
CA ARG A 168 20.82 -1.98 -14.56
C ARG A 168 20.04 -0.74 -15.01
N TYR A 169 19.25 -0.20 -14.09
CA TYR A 169 18.45 1.01 -14.29
C TYR A 169 18.62 1.94 -13.10
N ARG A 170 18.85 3.21 -13.39
CA ARG A 170 18.77 4.30 -12.42
C ARG A 170 17.42 4.99 -12.58
N ILE A 171 16.63 5.04 -11.51
CA ILE A 171 15.28 5.61 -11.53
C ILE A 171 15.20 6.71 -10.49
N ARG A 172 14.82 7.92 -10.92
CA ARG A 172 14.59 9.06 -10.03
C ARG A 172 13.10 9.24 -9.79
N VAL A 173 12.73 9.35 -8.52
CA VAL A 173 11.35 9.45 -8.06
C VAL A 173 11.19 10.68 -7.18
N TYR A 174 10.15 11.46 -7.42
CA TYR A 174 9.73 12.56 -6.58
C TYR A 174 8.27 12.40 -6.21
N ASP A 175 7.98 12.28 -4.92
CA ASP A 175 6.63 12.19 -4.37
C ASP A 175 5.71 11.23 -5.14
N LEU A 176 6.14 9.97 -5.23
CA LEU A 176 5.49 8.88 -5.96
C LEU A 176 5.50 9.00 -7.51
N ALA A 177 6.01 10.10 -8.08
CA ALA A 177 6.14 10.28 -9.52
C ALA A 177 7.55 9.89 -9.99
N VAL A 178 7.63 8.99 -10.97
CA VAL A 178 8.90 8.72 -11.66
C VAL A 178 9.22 9.88 -12.59
N LEU A 179 10.36 10.52 -12.38
CA LEU A 179 10.83 11.64 -13.18
C LEU A 179 11.68 11.20 -14.37
N GLU A 180 12.54 10.22 -14.15
CA GLU A 180 13.54 9.78 -15.11
C GLU A 180 13.86 8.29 -14.89
N MET A 181 14.12 7.57 -15.98
CA MET A 181 14.75 6.25 -15.91
C MET A 181 15.87 6.17 -16.96
N VAL A 182 17.08 5.89 -16.49
CA VAL A 182 18.28 5.78 -17.33
C VAL A 182 18.82 4.34 -17.27
N PRO A 183 18.94 3.63 -18.41
CA PRO A 183 19.63 2.35 -18.45
C PRO A 183 21.14 2.59 -18.24
N LEU A 184 21.76 1.82 -17.33
CA LEU A 184 23.19 1.95 -17.00
C LEU A 184 24.07 0.90 -17.73
N GLY A 185 23.52 0.22 -18.74
CA GLY A 185 24.13 -0.96 -19.36
C GLY A 185 24.14 -2.21 -18.46
N ALA A 186 24.76 -3.28 -18.94
CA ALA A 186 25.13 -4.43 -18.12
C ALA A 186 26.49 -4.15 -17.46
N GLY A 187 26.63 -4.41 -16.16
CA GLY A 187 27.83 -4.06 -15.39
C GLY A 187 29.16 -4.53 -16.02
N VAL A 188 30.22 -3.77 -15.76
CA VAL A 188 31.58 -4.02 -16.25
C VAL A 188 32.17 -5.27 -15.57
N GLY A 189 32.42 -6.33 -16.35
CA GLY A 189 33.48 -7.29 -16.03
C GLY A 189 34.78 -6.79 -16.64
N ILE A 190 35.72 -6.32 -15.81
CA ILE A 190 37.08 -5.92 -16.24
C ILE A 190 37.89 -7.18 -16.54
N ALA A 191 38.24 -7.39 -17.82
CA ALA A 191 39.59 -7.62 -18.32
C ALA A 191 39.53 -8.07 -19.80
N VAL A 192 39.69 -7.12 -20.72
CA VAL A 192 40.25 -7.43 -22.04
C VAL A 192 41.73 -7.70 -21.80
N GLN A 193 42.12 -8.96 -21.81
CA GLN A 193 43.52 -9.33 -21.93
C GLN A 193 43.83 -9.45 -23.41
N GLY A 194 44.56 -8.47 -23.92
CA GLY A 194 45.10 -8.46 -25.28
C GLY A 194 46.23 -9.48 -25.44
N GLY A 195 46.31 -9.99 -26.67
CA GLY A 195 47.38 -10.81 -27.25
C GLY A 195 46.81 -11.41 -28.54
N GLY A 196 46.97 -10.79 -29.70
CA GLY A 196 48.18 -10.83 -30.55
C GLY A 196 48.08 -12.06 -31.47
N GLY A 197 48.16 -12.02 -32.80
CA GLY A 197 48.34 -11.00 -33.83
C GLY A 197 47.89 -11.62 -35.18
N GLY A 198 47.50 -10.81 -36.16
CA GLY A 198 48.30 -10.65 -37.36
C GLY A 198 47.42 -10.59 -38.62
N GLY A 199 47.74 -9.66 -39.54
CA GLY A 199 47.26 -9.67 -40.93
C GLY A 199 46.41 -8.47 -41.38
N LEU A 200 47.06 -7.38 -41.79
CA LEU A 200 46.54 -6.31 -42.67
C LEU A 200 46.66 -6.73 -44.16
N PRO A 201 46.21 -5.95 -45.18
CA PRO A 201 45.26 -4.82 -45.22
C PRO A 201 44.22 -4.87 -46.37
N GLY A 202 43.19 -4.02 -46.32
CA GLY A 202 42.35 -3.68 -47.48
C GLY A 202 41.50 -2.43 -47.24
N PHE A 203 41.83 -1.35 -47.95
CA PHE A 203 41.26 0.00 -47.83
C PHE A 203 39.75 0.10 -48.13
N GLY A 204 39.06 1.01 -47.45
CA GLY A 204 37.71 1.47 -47.82
C GLY A 204 37.09 2.43 -46.80
N THR A 205 37.09 3.71 -47.12
CA THR A 205 36.62 4.89 -46.36
C THR A 205 35.18 4.80 -45.82
N GLY A 206 34.94 5.32 -44.61
CA GLY A 206 33.58 5.59 -44.13
C GLY A 206 33.54 6.27 -42.75
N LEU A 207 33.31 7.59 -42.74
CA LEU A 207 32.90 8.37 -41.57
C LEU A 207 31.53 7.89 -41.06
N GLY A 208 31.37 7.67 -39.75
CA GLY A 208 30.09 7.33 -39.14
C GLY A 208 30.10 7.42 -37.61
N LEU A 209 29.60 8.54 -37.08
CA LEU A 209 29.29 8.75 -35.67
C LEU A 209 28.10 7.89 -35.21
N PRO A 210 28.02 7.46 -33.93
CA PRO A 210 26.95 6.60 -33.45
C PRO A 210 25.62 7.35 -33.30
N GLY A 211 24.58 6.78 -33.92
CA GLY A 211 23.25 7.35 -34.06
C GLY A 211 22.42 7.40 -32.79
N VAL A 212 21.81 8.58 -32.57
CA VAL A 212 20.64 8.79 -31.74
C VAL A 212 19.43 8.25 -32.51
N ILE A 213 18.75 7.22 -31.99
CA ILE A 213 17.51 6.71 -32.59
C ILE A 213 16.36 7.62 -32.14
N SER A 214 15.99 8.56 -33.02
CA SER A 214 14.72 9.29 -32.97
C SER A 214 13.68 8.47 -33.72
N ALA A 215 12.63 8.00 -33.02
CA ALA A 215 11.51 7.34 -33.65
C ALA A 215 10.50 8.39 -34.16
N SER A 216 10.58 8.66 -35.46
CA SER A 216 9.55 9.38 -36.22
C SER A 216 8.46 8.39 -36.62
N ALA A 217 7.23 8.60 -36.16
CA ALA A 217 6.05 7.98 -36.75
C ALA A 217 5.08 9.10 -37.14
N THR A 218 5.09 9.42 -38.43
CA THR A 218 4.17 10.32 -39.11
C THR A 218 2.75 9.75 -39.11
N GLY A 219 1.82 10.47 -38.49
CA GLY A 219 0.38 10.30 -38.61
C GLY A 219 -0.26 11.68 -38.45
N LEU A 220 -0.55 12.31 -39.60
CA LEU A 220 -1.00 13.69 -39.73
C LEU A 220 -2.43 13.84 -39.17
N VAL A 221 -2.61 14.62 -38.10
CA VAL A 221 -3.88 15.33 -37.81
C VAL A 221 -3.52 16.73 -37.36
N THR A 222 -3.92 17.71 -38.16
CA THR A 222 -3.74 19.14 -37.96
C THR A 222 -4.61 19.66 -36.82
N ALA A 223 -4.00 20.28 -35.80
CA ALA A 223 -4.65 21.26 -34.94
C ALA A 223 -3.62 22.26 -34.41
N SER A 224 -4.00 23.54 -34.45
CA SER A 224 -3.15 24.73 -34.35
C SER A 224 -2.47 24.93 -32.99
N ALA A 225 -1.32 25.62 -33.06
CA ALA A 225 -0.44 25.99 -31.96
C ALA A 225 -1.06 26.93 -30.90
N GLY A 226 -0.67 26.69 -29.65
CA GLY A 226 -0.66 27.65 -28.54
C GLY A 226 0.53 27.33 -27.61
N PRO A 227 1.27 28.32 -27.05
CA PRO A 227 2.56 28.07 -26.41
C PRO A 227 2.42 27.85 -24.89
N THR A 228 2.97 26.72 -24.39
CA THR A 228 3.61 26.53 -23.05
C THR A 228 3.77 25.04 -22.77
N ALA A 229 4.66 24.37 -23.50
CA ALA A 229 5.01 22.98 -23.23
C ALA A 229 6.07 22.92 -22.11
N GLY A 230 5.65 22.51 -20.91
CA GLY A 230 6.57 21.98 -19.89
C GLY A 230 7.20 20.65 -20.35
N PRO A 231 8.21 20.11 -19.61
CA PRO A 231 8.87 18.87 -19.99
C PRO A 231 7.84 17.73 -20.09
N PRO A 232 8.07 16.74 -20.99
CA PRO A 232 7.11 15.68 -21.27
C PRO A 232 6.84 14.88 -20.00
N ARG A 233 5.63 15.03 -19.44
CA ARG A 233 5.15 14.18 -18.35
C ARG A 233 4.97 12.77 -18.91
N LEU A 234 5.78 11.82 -18.43
CA LEU A 234 5.64 10.40 -18.74
C LEU A 234 4.38 9.82 -18.07
N TYR A 235 3.18 10.16 -18.54
CA TYR A 235 1.94 9.47 -18.17
C TYR A 235 1.20 8.99 -19.42
N PRO A 236 1.11 7.66 -19.59
CA PRO A 236 -0.13 7.07 -20.07
C PRO A 236 -0.57 5.93 -19.14
N GLY A 237 -1.82 6.00 -18.68
CA GLY A 237 -2.46 5.11 -17.72
C GLY A 237 -2.81 3.72 -18.21
N ASP A 238 -1.94 3.08 -18.99
CA ASP A 238 -1.99 1.63 -19.17
C ASP A 238 -0.58 1.13 -19.53
N ARG A 239 0.25 0.86 -18.52
CA ARG A 239 1.60 0.29 -18.71
C ARG A 239 1.62 -1.18 -18.35
N ARG A 240 0.80 -1.99 -19.03
CA ARG A 240 0.97 -3.45 -19.03
C ARG A 240 2.33 -3.79 -19.65
N GLY A 241 3.26 -4.28 -18.84
CA GLY A 241 4.58 -4.70 -19.35
C GLY A 241 5.72 -4.59 -18.34
N ALA A 242 6.89 -5.09 -18.72
CA ALA A 242 8.13 -5.04 -17.92
C ALA A 242 8.52 -3.62 -17.49
N TRP A 243 8.10 -2.60 -18.25
CA TRP A 243 8.35 -1.19 -17.95
C TRP A 243 7.55 -0.70 -16.74
N GLY A 244 6.25 -1.01 -16.66
CA GLY A 244 5.41 -0.62 -15.51
C GLY A 244 5.94 -1.19 -14.20
N THR A 245 6.29 -2.48 -14.21
CA THR A 245 6.82 -3.20 -13.04
C THR A 245 8.12 -2.58 -12.49
N ARG A 246 9.01 -2.05 -13.35
CA ARG A 246 10.24 -1.34 -12.91
C ARG A 246 9.92 -0.09 -12.13
N LEU A 247 9.01 0.72 -12.65
CA LEU A 247 8.66 2.00 -12.07
C LEU A 247 7.96 1.82 -10.73
N GLU A 248 7.03 0.87 -10.66
CA GLU A 248 6.35 0.47 -9.43
C GLU A 248 7.36 -0.03 -8.38
N THR A 249 8.34 -0.86 -8.79
CA THR A 249 9.40 -1.36 -7.90
C THR A 249 10.21 -0.23 -7.26
N ALA A 250 10.60 0.79 -8.04
CA ALA A 250 11.38 1.93 -7.52
C ALA A 250 10.56 2.80 -6.55
N VAL A 251 9.31 3.13 -6.91
CA VAL A 251 8.41 3.90 -6.04
C VAL A 251 8.16 3.15 -4.74
N ARG A 252 7.87 1.84 -4.82
CA ARG A 252 7.63 0.98 -3.66
C ARG A 252 8.86 0.85 -2.78
N ALA A 253 10.07 0.80 -3.35
CA ALA A 253 11.31 0.76 -2.59
C ALA A 253 11.45 2.00 -1.69
N LEU A 254 11.36 3.20 -2.26
CA LEU A 254 11.43 4.45 -1.50
C LEU A 254 10.31 4.55 -0.47
N TYR A 255 9.06 4.32 -0.90
CA TYR A 255 7.90 4.43 -0.03
C TYR A 255 8.01 3.49 1.18
N SER A 256 8.39 2.24 0.92
CA SER A 256 8.58 1.23 1.96
C SER A 256 9.60 1.69 2.99
N LEU A 257 10.64 2.42 2.61
CA LEU A 257 11.71 2.92 3.49
C LEU A 257 11.36 4.23 4.20
N GLY A 258 10.14 4.75 4.06
CA GLY A 258 9.75 6.04 4.65
C GLY A 258 10.25 7.24 3.85
N LEU A 259 10.73 7.02 2.63
CA LEU A 259 11.25 8.06 1.74
C LEU A 259 10.20 8.45 0.71
N ASP A 260 9.95 9.75 0.57
CA ASP A 260 8.98 10.27 -0.41
C ASP A 260 9.63 10.50 -1.78
N SER A 261 10.96 10.73 -1.81
CA SER A 261 11.74 11.06 -3.00
C SER A 261 13.17 10.52 -2.92
N GLY A 262 13.76 10.23 -4.08
CA GLY A 262 15.14 9.75 -4.16
C GLY A 262 15.46 9.10 -5.49
N GLU A 263 16.55 8.35 -5.50
CA GLU A 263 17.04 7.56 -6.61
C GLU A 263 17.12 6.09 -6.20
N VAL A 264 16.76 5.20 -7.11
CA VAL A 264 16.82 3.74 -6.91
C VAL A 264 17.59 3.11 -8.06
N ILE A 265 18.54 2.25 -7.73
CA ILE A 265 19.22 1.39 -8.70
C ILE A 265 18.55 0.01 -8.69
N LEU A 266 18.04 -0.41 -9.85
CA LEU A 266 17.43 -1.72 -10.05
C LEU A 266 18.27 -2.56 -11.01
N ALA A 267 18.46 -3.84 -10.67
CA ALA A 267 18.99 -4.86 -11.59
C ALA A 267 17.86 -5.74 -12.14
N ALA A 268 17.84 -5.94 -13.46
CA ALA A 268 16.96 -6.92 -14.09
C ALA A 268 17.39 -8.35 -13.76
N LEU A 269 16.43 -9.18 -13.38
CA LEU A 269 16.63 -10.61 -13.10
C LEU A 269 16.05 -11.53 -14.20
N GLY A 270 15.47 -10.95 -15.26
CA GLY A 270 14.67 -11.68 -16.25
C GLY A 270 13.19 -11.76 -15.88
N GLU A 271 12.33 -12.14 -16.82
CA GLU A 271 10.90 -12.39 -16.59
C GLU A 271 10.14 -11.26 -15.86
N ARG A 272 10.51 -10.00 -16.11
CA ARG A 272 9.95 -8.79 -15.46
C ARG A 272 10.20 -8.71 -13.94
N ARG A 273 11.19 -9.46 -13.43
CA ARG A 273 11.65 -9.36 -12.05
C ARG A 273 12.83 -8.42 -11.92
N TYR A 274 12.85 -7.67 -10.82
CA TYR A 274 13.84 -6.64 -10.55
C TYR A 274 14.28 -6.74 -9.10
N ALA A 275 15.60 -6.64 -8.86
CA ALA A 275 16.16 -6.51 -7.53
C ALA A 275 16.57 -5.06 -7.28
N VAL A 276 16.28 -4.57 -6.07
CA VAL A 276 16.84 -3.31 -5.57
C VAL A 276 18.31 -3.54 -5.22
N GLU A 277 19.20 -2.73 -5.80
CA GLU A 277 20.65 -2.76 -5.53
C GLU A 277 21.09 -1.61 -4.63
N ALA A 278 20.52 -0.41 -4.81
CA ALA A 278 20.86 0.77 -4.01
C ALA A 278 19.68 1.75 -3.95
N VAL A 279 19.64 2.54 -2.88
CA VAL A 279 18.67 3.62 -2.67
C VAL A 279 19.41 4.85 -2.17
N THR A 280 19.27 5.97 -2.88
CA THR A 280 19.84 7.26 -2.49
C THR A 280 18.70 8.24 -2.21
N PRO A 281 18.44 8.61 -0.95
CA PRO A 281 17.39 9.57 -0.62
C PRO A 281 17.64 10.95 -1.26
N LEU A 282 16.57 11.64 -1.67
CA LEU A 282 16.66 13.07 -1.96
C LEU A 282 16.59 13.85 -0.65
N LEU A 283 17.69 14.49 -0.27
CA LEU A 283 17.76 15.31 0.94
C LEU A 283 17.66 16.79 0.60
N PRO A 284 17.00 17.60 1.45
CA PRO A 284 17.15 19.05 1.39
C PRO A 284 18.63 19.41 1.52
N ALA A 285 19.11 20.35 0.71
CA ALA A 285 20.47 20.82 0.82
C ALA A 285 20.67 21.56 2.15
N ALA A 286 21.81 21.35 2.80
CA ALA A 286 22.11 21.94 4.12
C ALA A 286 22.14 23.47 4.09
N ASP A 287 22.49 24.05 2.95
CA ASP A 287 22.51 25.50 2.69
C ASP A 287 21.14 26.05 2.26
N GLY A 288 20.09 25.21 2.21
CA GLY A 288 18.76 25.59 1.74
C GLY A 288 18.66 25.80 0.23
N SER A 289 19.69 25.45 -0.54
CA SER A 289 19.63 25.52 -2.00
C SER A 289 18.50 24.63 -2.56
N PRO A 290 17.86 25.04 -3.67
CA PRO A 290 16.81 24.25 -4.27
C PRO A 290 17.36 22.89 -4.72
N PRO A 291 16.52 21.83 -4.75
CA PRO A 291 16.97 20.52 -5.20
C PRO A 291 17.46 20.60 -6.66
N PRO A 292 18.35 19.70 -7.09
CA PRO A 292 18.81 19.69 -8.48
C PRO A 292 17.68 19.29 -9.45
N GLU A 293 17.87 19.55 -10.75
CA GLU A 293 16.98 18.96 -11.76
C GLU A 293 17.16 17.42 -11.82
N PRO A 294 16.09 16.66 -12.10
CA PRO A 294 14.72 17.08 -12.44
C PRO A 294 13.80 17.35 -11.23
N TYR A 295 14.29 17.24 -9.99
CA TYR A 295 13.47 17.34 -8.78
C TYR A 295 12.87 18.73 -8.57
N ARG A 296 13.61 19.79 -8.91
CA ARG A 296 13.11 21.18 -8.80
C ARG A 296 11.90 21.43 -9.67
N ALA A 297 11.95 21.05 -10.95
CA ALA A 297 10.82 21.19 -11.85
C ALA A 297 9.60 20.39 -11.35
N ALA A 298 9.82 19.18 -10.85
CA ALA A 298 8.76 18.35 -10.29
C ALA A 298 8.11 18.98 -9.04
N ALA A 299 8.94 19.48 -8.11
CA ALA A 299 8.48 20.16 -6.90
C ALA A 299 7.62 21.40 -7.23
N LEU A 300 8.06 22.22 -8.17
CA LEU A 300 7.30 23.40 -8.60
C LEU A 300 5.99 23.02 -9.28
N ALA A 301 6.00 22.01 -10.15
CA ALA A 301 4.80 21.53 -10.82
C ALA A 301 3.76 20.98 -9.83
N GLN A 302 4.22 20.25 -8.82
CA GLN A 302 3.34 19.74 -7.77
C GLN A 302 2.81 20.87 -6.87
N ALA A 303 3.65 21.82 -6.48
CA ALA A 303 3.22 22.96 -5.69
C ALA A 303 2.13 23.76 -6.40
N ARG A 304 2.22 23.94 -7.73
CA ARG A 304 1.16 24.54 -8.54
C ARG A 304 -0.13 23.72 -8.51
N ALA A 305 -0.04 22.42 -8.73
CA ALA A 305 -1.21 21.53 -8.70
C ALA A 305 -1.90 21.54 -7.32
N LEU A 306 -1.13 21.58 -6.23
CA LEU A 306 -1.67 21.69 -4.86
C LEU A 306 -2.31 23.06 -4.60
N ALA A 307 -1.75 24.14 -5.14
CA ALA A 307 -2.31 25.49 -5.00
C ALA A 307 -3.66 25.67 -5.72
N GLU A 308 -3.94 24.84 -6.74
CA GLU A 308 -5.23 24.80 -7.43
C GLU A 308 -6.31 24.05 -6.64
N GLU A 309 -5.93 23.29 -5.60
CA GLU A 309 -6.90 22.58 -4.75
C GLU A 309 -7.60 23.51 -3.77
N GLN A 310 -8.93 23.42 -3.73
CA GLN A 310 -9.72 24.13 -2.72
C GLN A 310 -9.67 23.37 -1.37
N PRO A 311 -9.56 24.07 -0.23
CA PRO A 311 -9.61 23.45 1.09
C PRO A 311 -10.85 22.55 1.28
N GLY A 312 -10.66 21.36 1.83
CA GLY A 312 -11.73 20.37 1.99
C GLY A 312 -12.13 19.62 0.72
N ARG A 313 -11.57 20.01 -0.43
CA ARG A 313 -11.76 19.37 -1.74
C ARG A 313 -13.24 19.21 -2.11
N PRO A 314 -14.03 20.30 -2.24
CA PRO A 314 -15.43 20.21 -2.65
C PRO A 314 -15.63 19.57 -4.04
N GLY A 315 -14.59 19.58 -4.88
CA GLY A 315 -14.54 18.89 -6.16
C GLY A 315 -14.19 17.40 -6.08
N LEU A 316 -13.96 16.85 -4.89
CA LEU A 316 -13.62 15.44 -4.70
C LEU A 316 -14.72 14.54 -5.29
N LEU A 317 -14.29 13.63 -6.17
CA LEU A 317 -15.13 12.59 -6.72
C LEU A 317 -14.58 11.24 -6.27
N LEU A 318 -15.46 10.41 -5.71
CA LEU A 318 -15.12 9.09 -5.20
C LEU A 318 -15.69 8.02 -6.13
N GLY A 319 -14.87 7.03 -6.45
CA GLY A 319 -15.26 5.77 -7.06
C GLY A 319 -14.80 4.60 -6.19
N MET A 320 -15.21 3.40 -6.57
CA MET A 320 -14.75 2.16 -5.92
C MET A 320 -14.97 0.98 -6.85
N ASP A 321 -14.27 -0.10 -6.55
CA ASP A 321 -14.37 -1.38 -7.24
C ASP A 321 -14.14 -2.55 -6.25
N PRO A 322 -15.00 -2.73 -5.24
CA PRO A 322 -14.83 -3.84 -4.30
C PRO A 322 -15.11 -5.20 -4.95
N GLU A 323 -14.30 -6.16 -4.57
CA GLU A 323 -14.27 -7.52 -5.10
C GLU A 323 -15.02 -8.52 -4.20
N LEU A 324 -15.59 -9.56 -4.80
CA LEU A 324 -16.22 -10.68 -4.10
C LEU A 324 -16.07 -12.00 -4.88
N LEU A 325 -16.18 -13.13 -4.18
CA LEU A 325 -16.26 -14.46 -4.79
C LEU A 325 -17.69 -14.97 -4.84
N LEU A 326 -18.01 -15.67 -5.92
CA LEU A 326 -19.20 -16.52 -5.98
C LEU A 326 -18.83 -17.93 -5.51
N LEU A 327 -19.55 -18.44 -4.52
CA LEU A 327 -19.28 -19.73 -3.90
C LEU A 327 -20.49 -20.66 -4.02
N ARG A 328 -20.26 -21.91 -4.40
CA ARG A 328 -21.27 -22.97 -4.23
C ARG A 328 -21.20 -23.51 -2.81
N GLU A 329 -22.16 -23.12 -1.97
CA GLU A 329 -22.16 -23.44 -0.54
C GLU A 329 -22.10 -24.95 -0.27
N GLU A 330 -22.80 -25.76 -1.06
CA GLU A 330 -22.88 -27.20 -0.83
C GLU A 330 -21.55 -27.93 -1.05
N THR A 331 -20.64 -27.35 -1.85
CA THR A 331 -19.37 -27.99 -2.23
C THR A 331 -18.14 -27.20 -1.80
N GLY A 332 -18.31 -25.96 -1.31
CA GLY A 332 -17.23 -25.03 -1.01
C GLY A 332 -16.40 -24.59 -2.23
N ARG A 333 -16.88 -24.85 -3.46
CA ARG A 333 -16.14 -24.54 -4.69
C ARG A 333 -16.43 -23.14 -5.20
N VAL A 334 -15.36 -22.40 -5.52
CA VAL A 334 -15.45 -21.10 -6.20
C VAL A 334 -16.04 -21.31 -7.59
N VAL A 335 -17.05 -20.51 -7.93
CA VAL A 335 -17.65 -20.47 -9.25
C VAL A 335 -17.13 -19.24 -9.97
N PRO A 336 -16.54 -19.36 -11.17
CA PRO A 336 -16.02 -18.20 -11.87
C PRO A 336 -17.10 -17.15 -12.15
N ALA A 337 -16.84 -15.90 -11.76
CA ALA A 337 -17.76 -14.79 -11.97
C ALA A 337 -18.14 -14.58 -13.44
N ALA A 338 -17.20 -14.77 -14.37
CA ALA A 338 -17.44 -14.68 -15.81
C ALA A 338 -18.48 -15.65 -16.38
N ARG A 339 -18.97 -16.63 -15.59
CA ARG A 339 -20.12 -17.46 -16.00
C ARG A 339 -21.44 -16.68 -15.99
N TYR A 340 -21.52 -15.59 -15.24
CA TYR A 340 -22.76 -14.86 -14.99
C TYR A 340 -22.61 -13.34 -15.14
N LEU A 341 -21.44 -12.81 -14.80
CA LEU A 341 -21.15 -11.39 -14.86
C LEU A 341 -20.35 -11.06 -16.14
N PRO A 342 -20.66 -9.95 -16.82
CA PRO A 342 -19.87 -9.47 -17.95
C PRO A 342 -18.45 -9.08 -17.53
N MET A 343 -17.58 -8.87 -18.52
CA MET A 343 -16.22 -8.37 -18.28
C MET A 343 -16.23 -6.92 -17.76
N ASP A 344 -17.11 -6.10 -18.33
CA ASP A 344 -17.30 -4.68 -18.01
C ASP A 344 -18.61 -4.44 -17.26
N GLY A 345 -19.00 -3.17 -17.09
CA GLY A 345 -20.24 -2.79 -16.42
C GLY A 345 -20.14 -2.63 -14.90
N VAL A 346 -21.29 -2.26 -14.30
CA VAL A 346 -21.41 -1.94 -12.86
C VAL A 346 -21.28 -3.16 -11.96
N ALA A 347 -21.55 -4.35 -12.49
CA ALA A 347 -21.31 -5.64 -11.85
C ALA A 347 -20.63 -6.51 -12.90
N GLY A 348 -19.31 -6.64 -12.79
CA GLY A 348 -18.50 -7.36 -13.75
C GLY A 348 -17.61 -8.40 -13.10
N CYS A 349 -16.62 -8.87 -13.84
CA CYS A 349 -15.60 -9.78 -13.35
C CYS A 349 -14.19 -9.26 -13.66
N ASP A 350 -13.23 -9.74 -12.87
CA ASP A 350 -11.80 -9.47 -13.06
C ASP A 350 -10.96 -10.75 -12.90
N ALA A 351 -9.71 -10.67 -13.35
CA ALA A 351 -8.74 -11.74 -13.29
C ALA A 351 -8.48 -12.15 -11.84
N GLY A 352 -8.33 -13.44 -11.63
CA GLY A 352 -8.02 -14.00 -10.33
C GLY A 352 -6.51 -14.05 -10.06
N PRO A 353 -6.14 -14.65 -8.92
CA PRO A 353 -4.74 -14.86 -8.54
C PRO A 353 -3.94 -15.62 -9.62
N PRO A 354 -2.61 -15.47 -9.65
CA PRO A 354 -1.75 -16.20 -10.57
C PRO A 354 -2.02 -17.71 -10.55
N GLY A 355 -2.34 -18.29 -11.71
CA GLY A 355 -2.75 -19.68 -11.85
C GLY A 355 -4.18 -19.85 -12.38
N THR A 356 -5.04 -18.84 -12.23
CA THR A 356 -6.38 -18.82 -12.84
C THR A 356 -6.27 -18.38 -14.30
N ARG A 357 -5.85 -19.28 -15.20
CA ARG A 357 -5.61 -19.00 -16.64
C ARG A 357 -6.85 -18.38 -17.32
N GLY A 358 -6.93 -17.05 -17.36
CA GLY A 358 -7.99 -16.30 -18.06
C GLY A 358 -9.42 -16.58 -17.58
N ALA A 359 -9.60 -17.16 -16.38
CA ALA A 359 -10.89 -17.67 -15.93
C ALA A 359 -11.80 -16.60 -15.28
N PHE A 360 -11.34 -15.36 -15.16
CA PHE A 360 -12.03 -14.22 -14.52
C PHE A 360 -12.94 -14.62 -13.33
N PRO A 361 -12.35 -15.25 -12.29
CA PRO A 361 -13.09 -15.87 -11.21
C PRO A 361 -13.68 -14.89 -10.18
N VAL A 362 -13.15 -13.67 -10.10
CA VAL A 362 -13.53 -12.67 -9.10
C VAL A 362 -14.63 -11.78 -9.68
N ALA A 363 -15.68 -11.53 -8.90
CA ALA A 363 -16.70 -10.53 -9.23
C ALA A 363 -16.25 -9.18 -8.69
N GLU A 364 -16.48 -8.10 -9.45
CA GLU A 364 -16.09 -6.74 -9.07
C GLU A 364 -17.27 -5.80 -9.30
N LEU A 365 -17.63 -5.02 -8.28
CA LEU A 365 -18.73 -4.06 -8.37
C LEU A 365 -18.17 -2.68 -8.65
N ARG A 366 -18.54 -2.05 -9.76
CA ARG A 366 -17.99 -0.77 -10.24
C ARG A 366 -19.08 0.31 -10.24
N PRO A 367 -19.59 0.75 -9.07
CA PRO A 367 -20.63 1.76 -9.00
C PRO A 367 -20.19 3.08 -9.65
N ALA A 368 -21.15 3.83 -10.19
CA ALA A 368 -20.86 5.12 -10.79
C ALA A 368 -20.27 6.10 -9.76
N PRO A 369 -19.19 6.84 -10.08
CA PRO A 369 -18.56 7.77 -9.14
C PRO A 369 -19.51 8.84 -8.62
N ARG A 370 -19.33 9.26 -7.37
CA ARG A 370 -20.15 10.28 -6.70
C ARG A 370 -19.31 11.19 -5.81
N ARG A 371 -19.79 12.41 -5.60
CA ARG A 371 -19.12 13.42 -4.76
C ARG A 371 -19.29 13.20 -3.26
N THR A 372 -20.38 12.55 -2.86
CA THR A 372 -20.70 12.32 -1.45
C THR A 372 -20.66 10.82 -1.14
N PRO A 373 -20.13 10.40 0.02
CA PRO A 373 -20.15 9.01 0.48
C PRO A 373 -21.53 8.34 0.39
N ARG A 374 -22.58 9.02 0.90
CA ARG A 374 -23.97 8.52 0.87
C ARG A 374 -24.43 8.15 -0.54
N ALA A 375 -24.20 9.04 -1.50
CA ALA A 375 -24.58 8.79 -2.89
C ALA A 375 -23.76 7.64 -3.51
N LEU A 376 -22.48 7.52 -3.18
CA LEU A 376 -21.63 6.42 -3.67
C LEU A 376 -22.10 5.06 -3.10
N LEU A 377 -22.43 5.01 -1.81
CA LEU A 377 -22.97 3.82 -1.16
C LEU A 377 -24.33 3.41 -1.74
N ALA A 378 -25.18 4.37 -2.11
CA ALA A 378 -26.42 4.09 -2.83
C ALA A 378 -26.14 3.43 -4.19
N GLN A 379 -25.14 3.91 -4.93
CA GLN A 379 -24.71 3.28 -6.19
C GLN A 379 -24.12 1.88 -5.97
N LEU A 380 -23.38 1.67 -4.88
CA LEU A 380 -22.86 0.34 -4.52
C LEU A 380 -24.00 -0.64 -4.25
N ARG A 381 -25.06 -0.23 -3.54
CA ARG A 381 -26.26 -1.06 -3.34
C ARG A 381 -26.94 -1.40 -4.67
N SER A 382 -27.05 -0.44 -5.59
CA SER A 382 -27.58 -0.71 -6.93
C SER A 382 -26.71 -1.70 -7.72
N ALA A 383 -25.37 -1.58 -7.64
CA ALA A 383 -24.45 -2.51 -8.29
C ALA A 383 -24.56 -3.93 -7.69
N ALA A 384 -24.69 -4.03 -6.36
CA ALA A 384 -24.93 -5.30 -5.69
C ALA A 384 -26.29 -5.91 -6.09
N ALA A 385 -27.36 -5.12 -6.17
CA ALA A 385 -28.66 -5.61 -6.64
C ALA A 385 -28.59 -6.14 -8.08
N GLU A 386 -27.82 -5.49 -8.97
CA GLU A 386 -27.61 -5.98 -10.32
C GLU A 386 -26.82 -7.30 -10.34
N ALA A 387 -25.75 -7.41 -9.55
CA ALA A 387 -25.03 -8.68 -9.40
C ALA A 387 -25.91 -9.81 -8.82
N ASP A 388 -26.80 -9.50 -7.87
CA ASP A 388 -27.76 -10.47 -7.30
C ASP A 388 -28.75 -10.96 -8.37
N ARG A 389 -29.20 -10.07 -9.26
CA ARG A 389 -30.08 -10.40 -10.39
C ARG A 389 -29.42 -11.29 -11.43
N LEU A 390 -28.14 -11.04 -11.71
CA LEU A 390 -27.38 -11.77 -12.74
C LEU A 390 -26.87 -13.14 -12.25
N THR A 391 -26.74 -13.34 -10.93
CA THR A 391 -26.15 -14.57 -10.37
C THR A 391 -27.21 -15.52 -9.77
N PRO A 392 -27.11 -16.85 -9.99
CA PRO A 392 -28.08 -17.80 -9.44
C PRO A 392 -28.17 -17.73 -7.92
N ARG A 393 -29.40 -17.82 -7.36
CA ARG A 393 -29.66 -17.72 -5.91
C ARG A 393 -28.98 -18.79 -5.06
N SER A 394 -28.60 -19.91 -5.65
CA SER A 394 -27.86 -20.99 -4.98
C SER A 394 -26.39 -20.66 -4.70
N LEU A 395 -25.87 -19.55 -5.24
CA LEU A 395 -24.50 -19.11 -4.98
C LEU A 395 -24.45 -18.15 -3.79
N GLY A 396 -23.56 -18.45 -2.84
CA GLY A 396 -23.19 -17.52 -1.79
C GLY A 396 -22.15 -16.51 -2.26
N TRP A 397 -22.09 -15.37 -1.58
CA TRP A 397 -21.07 -14.35 -1.81
C TRP A 397 -20.08 -14.34 -0.66
N ARG A 398 -18.79 -14.22 -0.98
CA ARG A 398 -17.71 -14.06 0.00
C ARG A 398 -16.90 -12.81 -0.29
N ALA A 399 -16.59 -12.04 0.74
CA ALA A 399 -15.76 -10.84 0.68
C ALA A 399 -14.74 -10.86 1.82
N GLY A 400 -13.96 -9.78 1.96
CA GLY A 400 -12.92 -9.65 2.99
C GLY A 400 -11.53 -9.56 2.40
N GLY A 401 -10.53 -9.86 3.23
CA GLY A 401 -9.13 -9.83 2.84
C GLY A 401 -8.69 -11.08 2.07
N MET A 402 -9.08 -12.27 2.56
CA MET A 402 -8.78 -13.57 1.96
C MET A 402 -9.81 -14.62 2.41
N PRO A 403 -11.07 -14.56 1.93
CA PRO A 403 -12.15 -15.42 2.41
C PRO A 403 -11.89 -16.92 2.19
N LEU A 404 -11.09 -17.26 1.19
CA LEU A 404 -10.60 -18.62 0.93
C LEU A 404 -9.08 -18.61 0.74
N PRO A 405 -8.37 -19.68 1.15
CA PRO A 405 -6.94 -19.79 0.95
C PRO A 405 -6.53 -19.55 -0.51
N GLY A 406 -5.61 -18.62 -0.72
CA GLY A 406 -5.11 -18.28 -2.06
C GLY A 406 -6.01 -17.32 -2.85
N TRP A 407 -7.12 -16.84 -2.29
CA TRP A 407 -8.04 -15.89 -2.91
C TRP A 407 -8.06 -14.53 -2.19
N PRO A 408 -7.02 -13.69 -2.37
CA PRO A 408 -7.05 -12.31 -1.87
C PRO A 408 -8.10 -11.49 -2.62
N LEU A 409 -8.82 -10.61 -1.92
CA LEU A 409 -9.84 -9.73 -2.51
C LEU A 409 -9.70 -8.26 -2.10
N GLY A 410 -9.90 -7.33 -3.03
CA GLY A 410 -9.75 -5.89 -2.83
C GLY A 410 -11.00 -5.12 -2.52
N GLY A 411 -10.81 -4.01 -1.84
CA GLY A 411 -11.77 -2.91 -1.80
C GLY A 411 -11.10 -1.65 -2.29
N HIS A 412 -10.86 -1.50 -3.61
CA HIS A 412 -10.15 -0.31 -4.06
C HIS A 412 -11.07 0.92 -4.08
N LEU A 413 -10.47 2.07 -3.77
CA LEU A 413 -11.14 3.35 -3.71
C LEU A 413 -10.46 4.30 -4.69
N HIS A 414 -11.26 5.01 -5.46
CA HIS A 414 -10.80 5.91 -6.51
C HIS A 414 -11.08 7.34 -6.09
N PHE A 415 -10.11 8.23 -6.29
CA PHE A 415 -10.20 9.64 -5.93
C PHE A 415 -9.77 10.51 -7.11
N SER A 416 -10.67 11.39 -7.54
CA SER A 416 -10.38 12.46 -8.51
C SER A 416 -10.69 13.82 -7.87
N GLY A 417 -10.05 14.88 -8.34
CA GLY A 417 -10.10 16.19 -7.65
C GLY A 417 -9.22 16.26 -6.40
N ALA A 418 -8.30 15.30 -6.26
CA ALA A 418 -7.22 15.30 -5.27
C ALA A 418 -5.87 14.94 -5.95
N VAL A 419 -4.84 15.72 -5.68
CA VAL A 419 -3.46 15.51 -6.11
C VAL A 419 -2.87 14.40 -5.25
N LEU A 420 -2.50 13.30 -5.90
CA LEU A 420 -1.80 12.21 -5.23
C LEU A 420 -0.40 12.67 -4.80
N THR A 421 -0.16 12.61 -3.50
CA THR A 421 1.13 12.89 -2.84
C THR A 421 1.49 11.77 -1.88
N ALA A 422 2.77 11.60 -1.53
CA ALA A 422 3.17 10.61 -0.52
C ALA A 422 2.55 10.90 0.85
N PRO A 423 2.43 12.16 1.33
CA PRO A 423 1.67 12.47 2.54
C PRO A 423 0.21 12.02 2.51
N LEU A 424 -0.50 12.21 1.38
CA LEU A 424 -1.88 11.72 1.24
C LEU A 424 -1.94 10.19 1.28
N LEU A 425 -1.04 9.52 0.55
CA LEU A 425 -0.98 8.06 0.54
C LEU A 425 -0.64 7.48 1.93
N ARG A 426 0.28 8.11 2.67
CA ARG A 426 0.59 7.74 4.06
C ARG A 426 -0.59 7.97 5.00
N ALA A 427 -1.39 9.02 4.77
CA ALA A 427 -2.60 9.24 5.54
C ALA A 427 -3.62 8.12 5.29
N LEU A 428 -3.80 7.69 4.04
CA LEU A 428 -4.65 6.53 3.73
C LEU A 428 -4.12 5.25 4.40
N ASP A 429 -2.82 4.98 4.32
CA ASP A 429 -2.25 3.79 4.96
C ASP A 429 -2.43 3.78 6.49
N ASN A 430 -2.12 4.88 7.16
CA ASN A 430 -2.16 4.94 8.62
C ASN A 430 -3.58 5.09 9.16
N TYR A 431 -4.46 5.84 8.48
CA TYR A 431 -5.79 6.18 9.02
C TYR A 431 -6.93 5.40 8.37
N LEU A 432 -6.69 4.65 7.30
CA LEU A 432 -7.70 3.80 6.64
C LEU A 432 -7.28 2.33 6.59
N ALA A 433 -6.11 2.01 6.06
CA ALA A 433 -5.68 0.61 5.96
C ALA A 433 -5.37 -0.02 7.33
N LEU A 434 -4.68 0.68 8.22
CA LEU A 434 -4.43 0.20 9.58
C LEU A 434 -5.73 -0.14 10.35
N PRO A 435 -6.73 0.76 10.46
CA PRO A 435 -7.96 0.42 11.17
C PRO A 435 -8.73 -0.74 10.52
N LEU A 436 -8.79 -0.81 9.19
CA LEU A 436 -9.43 -1.95 8.51
C LEU A 436 -8.66 -3.26 8.74
N MET A 437 -7.34 -3.22 8.76
CA MET A 437 -6.49 -4.36 9.12
C MET A 437 -6.76 -4.87 10.55
N LEU A 438 -7.08 -3.98 11.49
CA LEU A 438 -7.44 -4.38 12.86
C LEU A 438 -8.77 -5.15 12.91
N LEU A 439 -9.65 -4.97 11.93
CA LEU A 439 -10.94 -5.67 11.80
C LEU A 439 -10.88 -6.92 10.91
N GLU A 440 -9.90 -7.02 10.01
CA GLU A 440 -9.70 -8.15 9.10
C GLU A 440 -9.62 -9.52 9.81
N ASP A 441 -10.03 -10.59 9.13
CA ASP A 441 -9.78 -11.94 9.61
C ASP A 441 -8.27 -12.24 9.61
N GLY A 442 -7.78 -13.04 10.57
CA GLY A 442 -6.35 -13.39 10.66
C GLY A 442 -5.80 -14.07 9.40
N ARG A 443 -6.66 -14.78 8.65
CA ARG A 443 -6.31 -15.39 7.35
C ARG A 443 -5.84 -14.36 6.33
N ALA A 444 -6.36 -13.13 6.39
CA ALA A 444 -6.02 -12.06 5.47
C ALA A 444 -4.52 -11.72 5.47
N ALA A 445 -3.77 -12.03 6.53
CA ALA A 445 -2.32 -11.81 6.58
C ALA A 445 -1.56 -12.37 5.37
N ALA A 446 -1.98 -13.52 4.82
CA ALA A 446 -1.31 -14.17 3.70
C ALA A 446 -1.43 -13.41 2.36
N ARG A 447 -2.28 -12.38 2.26
CA ARG A 447 -2.39 -11.54 1.06
C ARG A 447 -1.21 -10.57 0.92
N ARG A 448 -0.70 -10.04 2.05
CA ARG A 448 0.23 -8.89 2.10
C ARG A 448 1.61 -9.09 1.47
N PRO A 449 2.13 -10.30 1.20
CA PRO A 449 3.31 -10.44 0.36
C PRO A 449 3.13 -9.90 -1.06
N ARG A 450 1.89 -9.90 -1.60
CA ARG A 450 1.60 -9.60 -3.01
C ARG A 450 0.43 -8.65 -3.25
N TYR A 451 -0.47 -8.52 -2.28
CA TYR A 451 -1.74 -7.81 -2.42
C TYR A 451 -2.06 -7.08 -1.12
N GLY A 452 -2.63 -5.87 -1.16
CA GLY A 452 -2.92 -5.09 0.04
C GLY A 452 -1.68 -4.60 0.79
N VAL A 453 -0.62 -4.30 0.04
CA VAL A 453 0.64 -3.77 0.57
C VAL A 453 0.51 -2.27 0.85
N LEU A 454 1.27 -1.75 1.81
CA LEU A 454 1.29 -0.32 2.09
C LEU A 454 1.81 0.45 0.88
N GLY A 455 1.17 1.57 0.58
CA GLY A 455 1.49 2.41 -0.56
C GLY A 455 1.13 1.81 -1.91
N ASP A 456 0.20 0.86 -1.97
CA ASP A 456 -0.30 0.34 -3.25
C ASP A 456 -1.32 1.32 -3.85
N PHE A 457 -0.99 1.85 -5.01
CA PHE A 457 -1.85 2.78 -5.74
C PHE A 457 -1.65 2.61 -7.25
N ARG A 458 -2.61 3.11 -8.01
CA ARG A 458 -2.53 3.24 -9.46
C ARG A 458 -3.01 4.63 -9.88
N ARG A 459 -2.22 5.34 -10.70
CA ARG A 459 -2.67 6.61 -11.29
C ARG A 459 -3.65 6.32 -12.42
N GLN A 460 -4.72 7.10 -12.49
CA GLN A 460 -5.77 6.91 -13.51
C GLN A 460 -5.56 7.86 -14.69
N PRO A 461 -5.72 7.40 -15.96
CA PRO A 461 -5.47 8.23 -17.14
C PRO A 461 -6.43 9.42 -17.28
N TYR A 462 -7.64 9.31 -16.74
CA TYR A 462 -8.63 10.39 -16.68
C TYR A 462 -8.41 11.37 -15.51
N GLY A 463 -7.33 11.21 -14.75
CA GLY A 463 -6.99 12.04 -13.60
C GLY A 463 -7.40 11.41 -12.26
N GLY A 464 -6.63 11.73 -11.22
CA GLY A 464 -6.78 11.11 -9.91
C GLY A 464 -6.00 9.80 -9.77
N PHE A 465 -6.39 9.00 -8.78
CA PHE A 465 -5.73 7.74 -8.45
C PHE A 465 -6.69 6.74 -7.80
N GLU A 466 -6.30 5.47 -7.87
CA GLU A 466 -6.91 4.33 -7.19
C GLU A 466 -6.00 3.90 -6.05
N TYR A 467 -6.56 3.76 -4.86
CA TYR A 467 -5.91 3.27 -3.66
C TYR A 467 -6.26 1.79 -3.45
N ARG A 468 -5.24 0.93 -3.37
CA ARG A 468 -5.38 -0.53 -3.61
C ARG A 468 -5.01 -1.40 -2.40
N THR A 469 -4.74 -0.78 -1.27
CA THR A 469 -4.26 -1.49 -0.08
C THR A 469 -5.37 -2.27 0.64
N LEU A 470 -6.61 -1.81 0.57
CA LEU A 470 -7.70 -2.28 1.43
C LEU A 470 -8.19 -3.70 1.09
N PRO A 471 -8.64 -4.46 2.10
CA PRO A 471 -9.43 -5.66 1.88
C PRO A 471 -10.76 -5.28 1.26
N SER A 472 -11.46 -6.25 0.68
CA SER A 472 -12.85 -6.02 0.29
C SER A 472 -13.68 -5.72 1.53
N PHE A 473 -14.10 -4.46 1.65
CA PHE A 473 -14.93 -3.95 2.74
C PHE A 473 -16.43 -4.30 2.57
N MET A 474 -16.77 -5.12 1.56
CA MET A 474 -18.13 -5.61 1.29
C MET A 474 -18.65 -6.61 2.33
N ILE A 475 -17.92 -6.87 3.42
CA ILE A 475 -18.34 -7.79 4.48
C ILE A 475 -19.72 -7.45 5.05
N SER A 476 -20.03 -6.16 5.18
CA SER A 476 -21.37 -5.69 5.51
C SER A 476 -21.57 -4.25 5.04
N PRO A 477 -22.82 -3.79 4.87
CA PRO A 477 -23.08 -2.39 4.56
C PRO A 477 -22.53 -1.41 5.60
N VAL A 478 -22.50 -1.77 6.89
CA VAL A 478 -21.96 -0.92 7.97
C VAL A 478 -20.45 -0.72 7.80
N ILE A 479 -19.72 -1.79 7.49
CA ILE A 479 -18.26 -1.72 7.27
C ILE A 479 -17.97 -0.89 6.01
N ALA A 480 -18.68 -1.14 4.91
CA ALA A 480 -18.53 -0.37 3.69
C ALA A 480 -18.84 1.12 3.91
N GLU A 481 -19.91 1.42 4.64
CA GLU A 481 -20.30 2.78 4.97
C GLU A 481 -19.25 3.51 5.80
N GLY A 482 -18.74 2.86 6.85
CA GLY A 482 -17.65 3.41 7.66
C GLY A 482 -16.36 3.63 6.86
N ALA A 483 -15.95 2.65 6.05
CA ALA A 483 -14.76 2.74 5.22
C ALA A 483 -14.82 3.91 4.22
N VAL A 484 -15.97 4.08 3.54
CA VAL A 484 -16.15 5.13 2.52
C VAL A 484 -16.23 6.53 3.14
N HIS A 485 -16.93 6.69 4.27
CA HIS A 485 -16.97 7.97 4.97
C HIS A 485 -15.61 8.34 5.57
N LEU A 486 -14.91 7.36 6.14
CA LEU A 486 -13.56 7.56 6.68
C LEU A 486 -12.58 7.95 5.57
N ALA A 487 -12.60 7.26 4.43
CA ALA A 487 -11.78 7.60 3.27
C ALA A 487 -12.05 9.03 2.77
N HIS A 488 -13.32 9.41 2.63
CA HIS A 488 -13.68 10.77 2.23
C HIS A 488 -13.13 11.81 3.21
N LEU A 489 -13.34 11.62 4.52
CA LEU A 489 -12.86 12.55 5.54
C LEU A 489 -11.33 12.68 5.50
N ILE A 490 -10.62 11.56 5.39
CA ILE A 490 -9.15 11.53 5.29
C ILE A 490 -8.68 12.32 4.06
N VAL A 491 -9.20 12.02 2.86
CA VAL A 491 -8.76 12.70 1.64
C VAL A 491 -9.09 14.19 1.68
N SER A 492 -10.23 14.59 2.23
CA SER A 492 -10.59 15.99 2.38
C SER A 492 -9.71 16.76 3.39
N ARG A 493 -9.02 16.08 4.31
CA ARG A 493 -8.33 16.71 5.46
C ARG A 493 -6.95 16.13 5.80
N TYR A 494 -6.31 15.40 4.88
CA TYR A 494 -5.08 14.66 5.16
C TYR A 494 -3.92 15.55 5.66
N GLU A 495 -3.99 16.85 5.39
CA GLU A 495 -3.02 17.84 5.84
C GLU A 495 -2.96 17.92 7.37
N HIS A 496 -4.03 17.56 8.08
CA HIS A 496 -4.08 17.53 9.55
C HIS A 496 -3.64 16.19 10.14
N LEU A 497 -3.46 15.15 9.30
CA LEU A 497 -3.16 13.79 9.72
C LEU A 497 -1.66 13.50 9.60
N LYS A 498 -0.90 13.82 10.65
CA LYS A 498 0.57 13.77 10.61
C LYS A 498 1.18 12.54 11.23
N ALA A 499 0.50 11.83 12.14
CA ALA A 499 1.09 10.65 12.74
C ALA A 499 1.25 9.51 11.71
N ARG A 500 2.44 8.90 11.70
CA ARG A 500 2.84 7.84 10.75
C ARG A 500 3.41 6.61 11.49
N PRO A 501 2.65 5.96 12.38
CA PRO A 501 3.15 4.78 13.09
C PRO A 501 3.67 3.68 12.16
N LEU A 502 3.08 3.50 10.97
CA LEU A 502 3.54 2.51 9.99
C LEU A 502 4.89 2.84 9.32
N ASP A 503 5.46 4.02 9.58
CA ASP A 503 6.84 4.33 9.20
C ASP A 503 7.86 3.69 10.16
N ARG A 504 7.42 3.26 11.36
CA ARG A 504 8.27 2.50 12.29
C ARG A 504 8.41 1.05 11.83
N ASP A 505 9.63 0.53 11.91
CA ASP A 505 9.97 -0.82 11.44
C ASP A 505 9.16 -1.93 12.11
N ASP A 506 8.96 -1.84 13.42
CA ASP A 506 8.23 -2.83 14.21
C ASP A 506 6.75 -2.90 13.81
N LEU A 507 6.11 -1.74 13.66
CA LEU A 507 4.70 -1.63 13.27
C LEU A 507 4.48 -1.95 11.80
N HIS A 508 5.39 -1.55 10.90
CA HIS A 508 5.35 -1.97 9.50
C HIS A 508 5.42 -3.50 9.41
N ALA A 509 6.34 -4.12 10.15
CA ALA A 509 6.50 -5.57 10.15
C ALA A 509 5.28 -6.29 10.73
N ALA A 510 4.66 -5.72 11.77
CA ALA A 510 3.40 -6.22 12.32
C ALA A 510 2.25 -6.13 11.30
N TYR A 511 2.13 -5.00 10.60
CA TYR A 511 1.16 -4.84 9.51
C TYR A 511 1.38 -5.90 8.43
N ALA A 512 2.61 -6.09 7.95
CA ALA A 512 2.94 -7.08 6.94
C ALA A 512 2.59 -8.52 7.36
N ARG A 513 2.74 -8.85 8.65
CA ARG A 513 2.43 -10.19 9.20
C ARG A 513 0.99 -10.39 9.64
N GLY A 514 0.18 -9.33 9.72
CA GLY A 514 -1.15 -9.43 10.32
C GLY A 514 -1.16 -9.51 11.84
N ASP A 515 -0.06 -9.12 12.49
CA ASP A 515 0.03 -9.08 13.93
C ASP A 515 -0.64 -7.80 14.45
N LYS A 516 -1.82 -7.95 15.03
CA LYS A 516 -2.61 -6.83 15.54
C LYS A 516 -2.10 -6.31 16.87
N THR A 517 -1.37 -7.14 17.64
CA THR A 517 -0.97 -6.86 19.02
C THR A 517 -0.22 -5.53 19.17
N PRO A 518 0.86 -5.26 18.40
CA PRO A 518 1.56 -3.98 18.51
C PRO A 518 0.84 -2.83 17.77
N LEU A 519 -0.11 -3.12 16.89
CA LEU A 519 -0.83 -2.12 16.10
C LEU A 519 -2.01 -1.50 16.86
N ARG A 520 -2.68 -2.27 17.72
CA ARG A 520 -3.79 -1.77 18.56
C ARG A 520 -3.41 -0.53 19.38
N PRO A 521 -2.32 -0.52 20.19
CA PRO A 521 -1.95 0.67 20.94
C PRO A 521 -1.55 1.85 20.05
N ALA A 522 -1.02 1.58 18.84
CA ALA A 522 -0.68 2.62 17.88
C ALA A 522 -1.92 3.29 17.26
N PHE A 523 -3.09 2.65 17.30
CA PHE A 523 -4.31 3.18 16.70
C PHE A 523 -5.00 4.26 17.56
N ALA A 524 -4.95 4.15 18.90
CA ALA A 524 -5.68 5.08 19.76
C ALA A 524 -5.33 6.57 19.51
N PRO A 525 -4.05 6.96 19.33
CA PRO A 525 -3.71 8.32 18.94
C PRO A 525 -4.24 8.73 17.56
N LEU A 526 -4.33 7.80 16.60
CA LEU A 526 -4.85 8.06 15.26
C LEU A 526 -6.36 8.33 15.31
N ALA A 527 -7.11 7.53 16.08
CA ALA A 527 -8.54 7.73 16.30
C ALA A 527 -8.84 9.10 16.94
N ALA A 528 -7.99 9.55 17.87
CA ALA A 528 -8.11 10.89 18.45
C ALA A 528 -7.90 12.00 17.41
N GLN A 529 -6.90 11.86 16.52
CA GLN A 529 -6.70 12.83 15.43
C GLN A 529 -7.86 12.85 14.44
N LEU A 530 -8.44 11.70 14.10
CA LEU A 530 -9.64 11.61 13.24
C LEU A 530 -10.81 12.38 13.86
N ARG A 531 -11.09 12.15 15.15
CA ARG A 531 -12.17 12.84 15.88
C ARG A 531 -11.99 14.35 15.96
N ALA A 532 -10.76 14.83 15.88
CA ALA A 532 -10.45 16.27 15.91
C ALA A 532 -10.57 16.95 14.53
N LEU A 533 -10.83 16.20 13.45
CA LEU A 533 -10.89 16.78 12.10
C LEU A 533 -12.15 17.64 11.88
N PRO A 534 -12.03 18.77 11.16
CA PRO A 534 -13.20 19.49 10.67
C PRO A 534 -14.04 18.61 9.74
N GLY A 535 -15.33 18.46 10.09
CA GLY A 535 -16.28 17.58 9.39
C GLY A 535 -16.45 16.20 10.00
N TYR A 536 -15.74 15.87 11.09
CA TYR A 536 -15.90 14.60 11.79
C TYR A 536 -17.33 14.40 12.29
N ASP A 537 -17.95 15.40 12.93
CA ASP A 537 -19.31 15.29 13.50
C ASP A 537 -20.36 14.82 12.48
N ALA A 538 -20.25 15.29 11.23
CA ALA A 538 -21.14 14.89 10.15
C ALA A 538 -20.89 13.44 9.68
N ALA A 539 -19.66 12.96 9.80
CA ALA A 539 -19.26 11.60 9.40
C ALA A 539 -19.34 10.59 10.57
N ALA A 540 -19.37 11.06 11.81
CA ALA A 540 -19.31 10.26 13.03
C ALA A 540 -20.40 9.17 13.11
N PRO A 541 -21.66 9.40 12.73
CA PRO A 541 -22.68 8.34 12.72
C PRO A 541 -22.31 7.11 11.90
N PHE A 542 -21.45 7.30 10.90
CA PHE A 542 -21.01 6.25 9.97
C PHE A 542 -19.64 5.67 10.35
N ILE A 543 -18.75 6.48 10.91
CA ILE A 543 -17.37 6.08 11.27
C ILE A 543 -17.31 5.44 12.67
N GLU A 544 -18.04 5.96 13.66
CA GLU A 544 -17.96 5.48 15.05
C GLU A 544 -18.34 3.99 15.22
N PRO A 545 -19.30 3.41 14.48
CA PRO A 545 -19.53 1.96 14.52
C PRO A 545 -18.26 1.15 14.21
N LEU A 546 -17.48 1.58 13.21
CA LEU A 546 -16.22 0.95 12.83
C LEU A 546 -15.17 1.11 13.95
N LEU A 547 -15.05 2.31 14.53
CA LEU A 547 -14.13 2.55 15.64
C LEU A 547 -14.48 1.76 16.90
N ALA A 548 -15.78 1.61 17.19
CA ALA A 548 -16.27 0.83 18.32
C ALA A 548 -15.93 -0.65 18.15
N MET A 549 -16.05 -1.21 16.93
CA MET A 549 -15.61 -2.58 16.64
C MET A 549 -14.11 -2.75 16.91
N ILE A 550 -13.28 -1.78 16.53
CA ILE A 550 -11.83 -1.84 16.77
C ILE A 550 -11.53 -1.79 18.27
N ALA A 551 -12.20 -0.90 19.02
CA ALA A 551 -12.04 -0.76 20.46
C ALA A 551 -12.50 -2.01 21.23
N ALA A 552 -13.54 -2.68 20.74
CA ALA A 552 -14.02 -3.96 21.24
C ALA A 552 -13.20 -5.17 20.74
N GLU A 553 -12.07 -4.91 20.06
CA GLU A 553 -11.18 -5.92 19.50
C GLU A 553 -11.83 -6.91 18.53
N GLN A 554 -12.94 -6.53 17.93
CA GLN A 554 -13.70 -7.39 17.05
C GLN A 554 -12.93 -7.67 15.75
N THR A 555 -13.20 -8.84 15.19
CA THR A 555 -12.78 -9.23 13.85
C THR A 555 -14.00 -9.66 13.07
N TRP A 556 -14.08 -9.27 11.80
CA TRP A 556 -15.17 -9.76 10.96
C TRP A 556 -14.92 -11.20 10.49
N ASP A 557 -15.99 -11.90 10.15
CA ASP A 557 -15.94 -13.28 9.69
C ASP A 557 -16.07 -13.34 8.16
N GLU A 558 -14.96 -13.62 7.49
CA GLU A 558 -14.88 -13.74 6.02
C GLU A 558 -15.46 -15.05 5.49
N SER A 559 -15.85 -15.99 6.37
CA SER A 559 -16.51 -17.25 5.98
C SER A 559 -18.01 -17.09 5.74
N ARG A 560 -18.61 -15.96 6.13
CA ARG A 560 -20.05 -15.72 6.02
C ARG A 560 -20.49 -15.47 4.59
N ASN A 561 -21.67 -15.97 4.26
CA ASN A 561 -22.39 -15.53 3.08
C ASN A 561 -22.89 -14.10 3.29
N ILE A 562 -22.31 -13.15 2.55
CA ILE A 562 -22.67 -11.73 2.67
C ILE A 562 -23.88 -11.35 1.83
N ARG A 563 -24.35 -12.24 0.94
CA ARG A 563 -25.34 -11.90 -0.09
C ARG A 563 -26.60 -11.27 0.49
N ASP A 564 -27.14 -11.84 1.56
CA ASP A 564 -28.36 -11.32 2.20
C ASP A 564 -28.16 -9.95 2.87
N ALA A 565 -26.94 -9.63 3.32
CA ALA A 565 -26.65 -8.30 3.87
C ALA A 565 -26.70 -7.20 2.81
N TRP A 566 -26.60 -7.57 1.53
CA TRP A 566 -26.65 -6.65 0.38
C TRP A 566 -27.95 -6.76 -0.42
N ARG A 567 -28.92 -7.55 0.07
CA ARG A 567 -30.30 -7.54 -0.43
C ARG A 567 -31.05 -6.43 0.28
N GLY A 568 -31.30 -5.32 -0.43
CA GLY A 568 -32.01 -4.17 0.10
C GLY A 568 -32.30 -3.15 -0.98
#